data_AF-A0A1M6R3N4-F1
#
_entry.id   AF-A0A1M6R3N4-F1
#
_cell.length_a   1.000
_cell.length_b   1.000
_cell.length_c   1.000
_cell.angle_alpha   90.00
_cell.angle_beta   90.00
_cell.angle_gamma   90.00
#
_symmetry.space_group_name_H-M   'P 1'
#
loop_
_entity.id
_entity.type
_entity.pdbx_description
1 polymer ?
#
loop_
_entity_poly.entity_id
_entity_poly.type
_entity_poly.pdbx_seq_one_letter_code
_entity_poly.pdbx_strand_id
1 'polypeptide(L)'
;MFVGYSKTLAGMAFALGISLFGTLHAAPDPNFHIYIAYGQSNMGGTADAQSADKAEHPRFKIFATQKCSGKGRNTLGEVYPAVPSLFNCGNTISIADWFGRTMADSMPDVTVGIIPVAVGGASIKLFDKDQYASYLSTAEGWLQNYAKEYASDGNVYKTIVDIAKKAKEVGVIKGFIFHQGETDGGYSDWPKIVKKTRDDILKALDMSSDTVPFVAGELLRDGCCYSDRVSKLPNTMDNTYYATSENLGGNGVDRYHFNHDAYVTFGKRYAEQMLKAVVRTPVEPVPQQPFGKIVDGEAVAGDAAVIPGKIQAENYDITGVGNGNSSYKDDDSENKGNAYRNDGVDIEEIADGYAVGYTMEGEWLEYSVNVKRTETYKIRARYASGSETSGFQLLLDDKELGSAFVASKTGEDWKTYETVDVGTVDLTEGPHVLKILITGNYVNIDWIEFVGESLPIARGRLQAKAEPRNYMVFDPMGVCVGTVRALNVNDAMQQAKMKVKGMKNLYVKTVAR
;
A
#
# COMPACT_ATOMS: atom_id res chain seq x y z
N MET A 1 -70.91 2.08 30.78
CA MET A 1 -70.85 2.11 29.31
C MET A 1 -69.39 1.96 28.91
N PHE A 2 -69.11 0.88 28.15
CA PHE A 2 -67.91 0.59 27.33
C PHE A 2 -66.51 0.67 27.99
N VAL A 3 -65.82 -0.45 28.29
CA VAL A 3 -65.06 -1.36 27.38
C VAL A 3 -63.96 -0.57 26.64
N GLY A 4 -62.67 -0.93 26.67
CA GLY A 4 -62.09 -2.27 26.67
C GLY A 4 -60.55 -2.33 26.81
N TYR A 5 -60.11 -3.58 26.92
CA TYR A 5 -58.74 -4.12 26.88
C TYR A 5 -58.11 -4.05 25.48
N SER A 6 -56.77 -3.96 25.41
CA SER A 6 -55.90 -4.44 24.32
C SER A 6 -54.43 -4.30 24.75
N LYS A 7 -53.71 -5.31 25.25
CA LYS A 7 -52.95 -6.39 24.57
C LYS A 7 -52.06 -5.97 23.38
N THR A 8 -50.77 -6.37 23.49
CA THR A 8 -49.76 -6.67 22.44
C THR A 8 -49.23 -5.47 21.63
N LEU A 9 -47.95 -5.35 21.25
CA LEU A 9 -46.92 -6.34 20.90
C LEU A 9 -45.51 -5.88 21.33
N ALA A 10 -44.67 -6.87 21.61
CA ALA A 10 -43.22 -6.75 21.56
C ALA A 10 -42.77 -6.36 20.15
N GLY A 11 -41.91 -5.34 20.06
CA GLY A 11 -41.13 -5.02 18.87
C GLY A 11 -39.67 -4.92 19.27
N MET A 12 -38.98 -6.06 19.31
CA MET A 12 -37.52 -6.08 19.22
C MET A 12 -37.15 -5.49 17.86
N ALA A 13 -36.68 -4.24 17.85
CA ALA A 13 -35.97 -3.70 16.69
C ALA A 13 -34.61 -4.42 16.63
N PHE A 14 -34.54 -5.47 15.81
CA PHE A 14 -33.28 -5.96 15.27
C PHE A 14 -32.70 -4.82 14.44
N ALA A 15 -31.74 -4.08 15.00
CA ALA A 15 -30.84 -3.28 14.19
C ALA A 15 -29.95 -4.28 13.45
N LEU A 16 -30.33 -4.62 12.21
CA LEU A 16 -29.39 -5.18 11.25
C LEU A 16 -28.33 -4.10 11.02
N GLY A 17 -27.23 -4.19 11.77
CA GLY A 17 -25.98 -3.55 11.41
C GLY A 17 -25.52 -4.15 10.10
N ILE A 18 -25.88 -3.50 8.99
CA ILE A 18 -25.26 -3.77 7.70
C ILE A 18 -23.85 -3.20 7.82
N SER A 19 -22.92 -4.01 8.30
CA SER A 19 -21.50 -3.75 8.19
C SER A 19 -21.17 -3.78 6.70
N LEU A 20 -20.97 -2.61 6.13
CA LEU A 20 -20.34 -2.44 4.83
C LEU A 20 -18.90 -2.92 4.97
N PHE A 21 -18.65 -4.15 4.52
CA PHE A 21 -17.30 -4.66 4.30
C PHE A 21 -16.63 -3.81 3.22
N GLY A 22 -15.80 -2.86 3.65
CA GLY A 22 -14.81 -2.20 2.81
C GLY A 22 -13.53 -3.00 2.89
N THR A 23 -13.07 -3.50 1.74
CA THR A 23 -11.81 -4.24 1.59
C THR A 23 -10.62 -3.29 1.71
N LEU A 24 -9.90 -3.32 2.84
CA LEU A 24 -8.68 -2.53 3.07
C LEU A 24 -7.47 -3.19 2.40
N HIS A 25 -7.27 -2.82 1.13
CA HIS A 25 -6.04 -3.07 0.37
C HIS A 25 -4.87 -2.28 0.98
N ALA A 26 -3.61 -2.67 0.73
CA ALA A 26 -2.48 -1.77 0.90
C ALA A 26 -2.82 -0.42 0.26
N ALA A 27 -2.60 0.68 1.00
CA ALA A 27 -3.08 1.99 0.56
C ALA A 27 -2.53 2.31 -0.84
N PRO A 28 -3.37 2.76 -1.79
CA PRO A 28 -2.92 3.08 -3.15
C PRO A 28 -1.75 4.07 -3.12
N ASP A 29 -0.75 3.91 -3.98
CA ASP A 29 0.40 4.82 -4.00
C ASP A 29 -0.09 6.24 -4.35
N PRO A 30 -0.03 7.20 -3.41
CA PRO A 30 -0.51 8.55 -3.65
C PRO A 30 0.27 9.26 -4.77
N ASN A 31 1.48 8.80 -5.08
CA ASN A 31 2.33 9.33 -6.14
C ASN A 31 2.21 8.55 -7.46
N PHE A 32 1.32 7.55 -7.56
CA PHE A 32 0.91 6.98 -8.85
C PHE A 32 -0.35 7.69 -9.36
N HIS A 33 -0.14 8.75 -10.14
CA HIS A 33 -1.20 9.59 -10.70
C HIS A 33 -1.79 8.97 -11.98
N ILE A 34 -3.08 8.66 -11.94
CA ILE A 34 -3.79 7.96 -13.02
C ILE A 34 -4.73 8.93 -13.74
N TYR A 35 -4.72 8.91 -15.08
CA TYR A 35 -5.58 9.74 -15.91
C TYR A 35 -6.42 8.88 -16.85
N ILE A 36 -7.73 9.14 -16.86
CA ILE A 36 -8.66 8.48 -17.78
C ILE A 36 -8.62 9.24 -19.10
N ALA A 37 -8.21 8.56 -20.17
CA ALA A 37 -8.10 9.13 -21.50
C ALA A 37 -9.16 8.51 -22.42
N TYR A 38 -10.11 9.30 -22.91
CA TYR A 38 -11.16 8.76 -23.78
C TYR A 38 -11.63 9.70 -24.88
N GLY A 39 -12.20 9.12 -25.94
CA GLY A 39 -12.68 9.89 -27.09
C GLY A 39 -12.70 9.10 -28.40
N GLN A 40 -12.45 9.77 -29.52
CA GLN A 40 -12.47 9.14 -30.85
C GLN A 40 -11.08 9.08 -31.51
N SER A 41 -11.01 9.05 -32.84
CA SER A 41 -9.79 8.81 -33.62
C SER A 41 -8.64 9.75 -33.27
N ASN A 42 -8.89 11.04 -33.01
CA ASN A 42 -7.83 11.97 -32.59
C ASN A 42 -7.39 11.78 -31.12
N MET A 43 -8.21 11.22 -30.24
CA MET A 43 -7.70 10.72 -28.94
C MET A 43 -6.83 9.49 -29.16
N GLY A 44 -7.32 8.53 -29.96
CA GLY A 44 -6.65 7.25 -30.21
C GLY A 44 -5.38 7.33 -31.06
N GLY A 45 -5.24 8.40 -31.84
CA GLY A 45 -4.10 8.62 -32.72
C GLY A 45 -4.25 7.96 -34.09
N THR A 46 -3.96 8.71 -35.16
CA THR A 46 -4.03 8.20 -36.55
C THR A 46 -2.72 8.35 -37.34
N ALA A 47 -1.79 9.18 -36.87
CA ALA A 47 -0.47 9.30 -37.47
C ALA A 47 0.46 8.19 -36.97
N ASP A 48 1.38 7.73 -37.81
CA ASP A 48 2.38 6.74 -37.41
C ASP A 48 3.31 7.31 -36.32
N ALA A 49 3.58 6.48 -35.30
CA ALA A 49 4.57 6.76 -34.27
C ALA A 49 5.98 6.69 -34.86
N GLN A 50 6.77 7.72 -34.57
CA GLN A 50 8.15 7.86 -34.98
C GLN A 50 9.11 7.26 -33.93
N SER A 51 10.39 7.14 -34.26
CA SER A 51 11.39 6.54 -33.37
C SER A 51 11.50 7.23 -32.01
N ALA A 52 11.32 8.56 -31.97
CA ALA A 52 11.36 9.32 -30.71
C ALA A 52 10.20 8.96 -29.77
N ASP A 53 9.02 8.64 -30.31
CA ASP A 53 7.84 8.31 -29.51
C ASP A 53 7.92 6.92 -28.88
N LYS A 54 8.79 6.06 -29.42
CA LYS A 54 8.93 4.65 -29.02
C LYS A 54 9.88 4.44 -27.84
N ALA A 55 10.64 5.46 -27.45
CA ALA A 55 11.52 5.38 -26.29
C ALA A 55 10.69 5.26 -25.01
N GLU A 56 10.84 4.20 -24.21
CA GLU A 56 10.12 4.08 -22.95
C GLU A 56 10.48 5.22 -21.98
N HIS A 57 9.49 5.74 -21.24
CA HIS A 57 9.73 6.62 -20.11
C HIS A 57 9.50 5.82 -18.81
N PRO A 58 10.47 5.76 -17.87
CA PRO A 58 10.45 4.82 -16.75
C PRO A 58 9.23 4.98 -15.82
N ARG A 59 8.74 6.21 -15.70
CA ARG A 59 7.58 6.59 -14.86
C ARG A 59 6.28 6.81 -15.64
N PHE A 60 6.21 6.38 -16.91
CA PHE A 60 4.99 6.49 -17.71
C PHE A 60 4.43 5.11 -18.04
N LYS A 61 3.20 4.85 -17.59
CA LYS A 61 2.56 3.55 -17.59
C LYS A 61 1.16 3.60 -18.21
N ILE A 62 0.69 2.43 -18.61
CA ILE A 62 -0.62 2.23 -19.21
C ILE A 62 -1.34 1.07 -18.51
N PHE A 63 -2.62 1.27 -18.21
CA PHE A 63 -3.54 0.20 -17.83
C PHE A 63 -4.14 -0.40 -19.10
N ALA A 64 -3.94 -1.69 -19.33
CA ALA A 64 -4.43 -2.32 -20.56
C ALA A 64 -5.97 -2.38 -20.58
N THR A 65 -6.58 -1.69 -21.54
CA THR A 65 -8.04 -1.69 -21.80
C THR A 65 -8.43 -2.60 -22.96
N GLN A 66 -7.44 -3.13 -23.68
CA GLN A 66 -7.56 -4.13 -24.74
C GLN A 66 -6.40 -5.11 -24.66
N LYS A 67 -6.60 -6.34 -25.16
CA LYS A 67 -5.53 -7.33 -25.29
C LYS A 67 -4.73 -7.07 -26.57
N CYS A 68 -3.44 -6.75 -26.42
CA CYS A 68 -2.50 -6.57 -27.51
C CYS A 68 -1.26 -7.45 -27.30
N SER A 69 -1.38 -8.74 -27.59
CA SER A 69 -0.32 -9.73 -27.37
C SER A 69 0.98 -9.41 -28.12
N GLY A 70 0.89 -8.83 -29.33
CA GLY A 70 2.06 -8.37 -30.09
C GLY A 70 2.87 -7.26 -29.42
N LYS A 71 2.31 -6.62 -28.38
CA LYS A 71 2.98 -5.62 -27.52
C LYS A 71 3.17 -6.11 -26.08
N GLY A 72 2.97 -7.40 -25.80
CA GLY A 72 3.08 -7.96 -24.45
C GLY A 72 1.94 -7.59 -23.49
N ARG A 73 0.89 -6.90 -23.95
CA ARG A 73 -0.25 -6.48 -23.13
C ARG A 73 -1.35 -7.55 -23.18
N ASN A 74 -1.27 -8.55 -22.31
CA ASN A 74 -2.13 -9.74 -22.37
C ASN A 74 -3.29 -9.75 -21.38
N THR A 75 -3.21 -8.95 -20.32
CA THR A 75 -4.15 -8.98 -19.21
C THR A 75 -4.78 -7.60 -19.03
N LEU A 76 -6.11 -7.54 -19.02
CA LEU A 76 -6.82 -6.28 -18.87
C LEU A 76 -6.65 -5.73 -17.44
N GLY A 77 -6.47 -4.42 -17.35
CA GLY A 77 -6.29 -3.67 -16.11
C GLY A 77 -4.92 -3.87 -15.44
N GLU A 78 -4.03 -4.69 -16.00
CA GLU A 78 -2.63 -4.73 -15.59
C GLU A 78 -1.86 -3.51 -16.12
N VAL A 79 -0.80 -3.17 -15.40
CA VAL A 79 0.08 -2.03 -15.67
C VAL A 79 1.24 -2.46 -16.57
N TYR A 80 1.47 -1.71 -17.65
CA TYR A 80 2.57 -1.95 -18.59
C TYR A 80 3.34 -0.66 -18.88
N PRO A 81 4.55 -0.73 -19.48
CA PRO A 81 5.20 0.42 -20.09
C PRO A 81 4.30 1.12 -21.11
N ALA A 82 4.15 2.43 -21.01
CA ALA A 82 3.41 3.22 -21.99
C ALA A 82 4.29 3.54 -23.20
N VAL A 83 4.15 2.74 -24.25
CA VAL A 83 4.81 2.93 -25.56
C VAL A 83 3.73 2.84 -26.65
N PRO A 84 3.73 3.74 -27.66
CA PRO A 84 2.72 3.72 -28.71
C PRO A 84 2.54 2.35 -29.39
N SER A 85 1.32 1.97 -29.79
CA SER A 85 0.05 2.69 -29.61
C SER A 85 -0.62 2.40 -28.27
N LEU A 86 -1.13 3.45 -27.62
CA LEU A 86 -1.79 3.32 -26.33
C LEU A 86 -3.22 2.76 -26.46
N PHE A 87 -3.99 3.22 -27.46
CA PHE A 87 -5.43 2.95 -27.61
C PHE A 87 -5.80 1.82 -28.58
N ASN A 88 -4.80 1.19 -29.20
CA ASN A 88 -5.00 0.08 -30.13
C ASN A 88 -3.73 -0.77 -30.20
N CYS A 89 -3.76 -1.85 -30.97
CA CYS A 89 -2.60 -2.75 -31.12
C CYS A 89 -1.68 -2.40 -32.31
N GLY A 90 -1.88 -1.27 -32.98
CA GLY A 90 -1.13 -0.80 -34.14
C GLY A 90 0.17 -0.05 -33.80
N ASN A 91 0.49 0.96 -34.60
CA ASN A 91 1.71 1.77 -34.48
C ASN A 91 1.43 3.28 -34.57
N THR A 92 0.21 3.74 -34.26
CA THR A 92 -0.13 5.16 -34.20
C THR A 92 0.34 5.86 -32.92
N ILE A 93 0.59 7.18 -33.02
CA ILE A 93 0.80 8.11 -31.90
C ILE A 93 -0.50 8.80 -31.50
N SER A 94 -0.74 8.94 -30.21
CA SER A 94 -1.92 9.56 -29.61
C SER A 94 -1.59 10.86 -28.87
N ILE A 95 -2.62 11.64 -28.52
CA ILE A 95 -2.49 12.79 -27.61
C ILE A 95 -1.92 12.35 -26.25
N ALA A 96 -2.32 11.16 -25.77
CA ALA A 96 -1.94 10.67 -24.46
C ALA A 96 -0.45 10.34 -24.33
N ASP A 97 0.24 10.05 -25.45
CA ASP A 97 1.67 9.72 -25.45
C ASP A 97 2.52 10.88 -24.94
N TRP A 98 2.35 12.06 -25.53
CA TRP A 98 3.10 13.26 -25.11
C TRP A 98 2.48 13.97 -23.94
N PHE A 99 1.19 13.76 -23.66
CA PHE A 99 0.60 14.13 -22.36
C PHE A 99 1.32 13.44 -21.22
N GLY A 100 1.37 12.10 -21.23
CA GLY A 100 1.89 11.32 -20.10
C GLY A 100 3.38 11.54 -19.85
N ARG A 101 4.19 11.63 -20.93
CA ARG A 101 5.62 12.00 -20.83
C ARG A 101 5.80 13.36 -20.19
N THR A 102 5.08 14.38 -20.68
CA THR A 102 5.19 15.75 -20.17
C THR A 102 4.75 15.84 -18.70
N MET A 103 3.70 15.11 -18.31
CA MET A 103 3.26 15.02 -16.91
C MET A 103 4.35 14.39 -16.03
N ALA A 104 4.96 13.29 -16.47
CA ALA A 104 6.00 12.59 -15.70
C ALA A 104 7.30 13.43 -15.59
N ASP A 105 7.71 14.10 -16.66
CA ASP A 105 8.87 15.01 -16.65
C ASP A 105 8.64 16.21 -15.71
N SER A 106 7.40 16.71 -15.63
CA SER A 106 7.04 17.87 -14.82
C SER A 106 6.85 17.56 -13.33
N MET A 107 6.74 16.28 -12.96
CA MET A 107 6.53 15.81 -11.59
C MET A 107 7.49 14.64 -11.30
N PRO A 108 8.74 14.91 -10.88
CA PRO A 108 9.81 13.89 -10.85
C PRO A 108 9.55 12.71 -9.91
N ASP A 109 8.74 12.90 -8.86
CA ASP A 109 8.42 11.87 -7.85
C ASP A 109 7.12 11.12 -8.16
N VAL A 110 6.47 11.44 -9.29
CA VAL A 110 5.17 10.88 -9.66
C VAL A 110 5.33 9.85 -10.79
N THR A 111 4.69 8.70 -10.63
CA THR A 111 4.42 7.79 -11.75
C THR A 111 3.10 8.19 -12.40
N VAL A 112 3.06 8.24 -13.73
CA VAL A 112 1.89 8.62 -14.51
C VAL A 112 1.30 7.40 -15.20
N GLY A 113 0.02 7.14 -14.96
CA GLY A 113 -0.75 6.05 -15.56
C GLY A 113 -1.84 6.57 -16.49
N ILE A 114 -2.09 5.89 -17.61
CA ILE A 114 -3.20 6.19 -18.53
C ILE A 114 -4.14 5.00 -18.62
N ILE A 115 -5.44 5.27 -18.54
CA ILE A 115 -6.52 4.33 -18.91
C ILE A 115 -7.05 4.76 -20.28
N PRO A 116 -6.65 4.12 -21.40
CA PRO A 116 -6.95 4.60 -22.74
C PRO A 116 -8.17 3.89 -23.35
N VAL A 117 -9.23 4.64 -23.68
CA VAL A 117 -10.39 4.09 -24.40
C VAL A 117 -10.84 5.03 -25.49
N ALA A 118 -10.57 4.68 -26.75
CA ALA A 118 -10.97 5.50 -27.89
C ALA A 118 -11.49 4.65 -29.05
N VAL A 119 -12.58 5.10 -29.67
CA VAL A 119 -13.19 4.43 -30.83
C VAL A 119 -13.35 5.44 -31.96
N GLY A 120 -12.60 5.23 -33.04
CA GLY A 120 -12.63 6.10 -34.21
C GLY A 120 -14.02 6.25 -34.81
N GLY A 121 -14.43 7.49 -35.13
CA GLY A 121 -15.74 7.79 -35.70
C GLY A 121 -16.95 7.65 -34.74
N ALA A 122 -16.74 7.30 -33.48
CA ALA A 122 -17.81 7.20 -32.51
C ALA A 122 -18.41 8.56 -32.11
N SER A 123 -19.73 8.61 -31.96
CA SER A 123 -20.43 9.67 -31.23
C SER A 123 -20.15 9.56 -29.73
N ILE A 124 -20.23 10.68 -29.01
CA ILE A 124 -20.17 10.71 -27.53
C ILE A 124 -21.17 9.74 -26.88
N LYS A 125 -22.28 9.44 -27.56
CA LYS A 125 -23.29 8.47 -27.10
C LYS A 125 -22.74 7.07 -26.83
N LEU A 126 -21.65 6.68 -27.48
CA LEU A 126 -20.99 5.39 -27.21
C LEU A 126 -20.45 5.31 -25.77
N PHE A 127 -20.06 6.44 -25.20
CA PHE A 127 -19.52 6.55 -23.84
C PHE A 127 -20.60 6.84 -22.79
N ASP A 128 -21.86 6.99 -23.19
CA ASP A 128 -22.98 7.19 -22.27
C ASP A 128 -23.59 5.82 -21.91
N LYS A 129 -23.58 5.50 -20.61
CA LYS A 129 -24.06 4.21 -20.06
C LYS A 129 -25.51 3.86 -20.43
N ASP A 130 -26.34 4.86 -20.74
CA ASP A 130 -27.76 4.70 -21.07
C ASP A 130 -28.01 4.71 -22.58
N GLN A 131 -27.11 5.30 -23.37
CA GLN A 131 -27.29 5.47 -24.83
C GLN A 131 -26.43 4.54 -25.69
N TYR A 132 -25.35 3.96 -25.16
CA TYR A 132 -24.40 3.18 -25.97
C TYR A 132 -25.07 2.04 -26.75
N ALA A 133 -25.99 1.29 -26.12
CA ALA A 133 -26.61 0.12 -26.74
C ALA A 133 -27.53 0.51 -27.90
N SER A 134 -28.33 1.57 -27.75
CA SER A 134 -29.21 2.07 -28.81
C SER A 134 -28.43 2.76 -29.92
N TYR A 135 -27.32 3.41 -29.60
CA TYR A 135 -26.39 3.94 -30.59
C TYR A 135 -25.75 2.81 -31.41
N LEU A 136 -25.17 1.80 -30.75
CA LEU A 136 -24.48 0.69 -31.42
C LEU A 136 -25.41 -0.16 -32.29
N SER A 137 -26.68 -0.34 -31.91
CA SER A 137 -27.64 -1.14 -32.69
C SER A 137 -27.96 -0.54 -34.06
N THR A 138 -27.71 0.78 -34.24
CA THR A 138 -27.90 1.49 -35.51
C THR A 138 -26.58 1.88 -36.19
N ALA A 139 -25.45 1.66 -35.52
CA ALA A 139 -24.14 1.98 -36.05
C ALA A 139 -23.70 1.00 -37.15
N GLU A 140 -22.78 1.43 -38.00
CA GLU A 140 -22.18 0.57 -39.02
C GLU A 140 -21.40 -0.59 -38.39
N GLY A 141 -21.37 -1.74 -39.07
CA GLY A 141 -20.79 -2.98 -38.51
C GLY A 141 -19.32 -2.86 -38.13
N TRP A 142 -18.54 -2.02 -38.81
CA TRP A 142 -17.14 -1.78 -38.45
C TRP A 142 -17.02 -1.06 -37.10
N LEU A 143 -17.92 -0.11 -36.78
CA LEU A 143 -17.91 0.60 -35.51
C LEU A 143 -18.33 -0.32 -34.36
N GLN A 144 -19.35 -1.16 -34.61
CA GLN A 144 -19.74 -2.20 -33.66
C GLN A 144 -18.58 -3.15 -33.36
N ASN A 145 -17.84 -3.58 -34.38
CA ASN A 145 -16.68 -4.46 -34.20
C ASN A 145 -15.53 -3.74 -33.48
N TYR A 146 -15.31 -2.46 -33.74
CA TYR A 146 -14.27 -1.69 -33.05
C TYR A 146 -14.62 -1.53 -31.56
N ALA A 147 -15.86 -1.20 -31.20
CA ALA A 147 -16.29 -1.17 -29.80
C ALA A 147 -16.11 -2.54 -29.12
N LYS A 148 -16.32 -3.63 -29.87
CA LYS A 148 -16.14 -5.01 -29.38
C LYS A 148 -14.70 -5.39 -29.01
N GLU A 149 -13.71 -4.63 -29.47
CA GLU A 149 -12.32 -4.82 -29.07
C GLU A 149 -12.09 -4.47 -27.59
N TYR A 150 -12.93 -3.61 -27.01
CA TYR A 150 -12.87 -3.22 -25.59
C TYR A 150 -13.78 -4.05 -24.68
N ALA A 151 -14.97 -4.42 -25.17
CA ALA A 151 -15.96 -5.20 -24.42
C ALA A 151 -16.84 -5.98 -25.40
N SER A 152 -17.16 -7.24 -25.13
CA SER A 152 -17.89 -8.10 -26.09
C SER A 152 -19.28 -7.57 -26.47
N ASP A 153 -19.92 -6.76 -25.62
CA ASP A 153 -21.19 -6.06 -25.86
C ASP A 153 -21.01 -4.63 -26.41
N GLY A 154 -19.77 -4.17 -26.59
CA GLY A 154 -19.40 -2.83 -27.03
C GLY A 154 -19.53 -1.74 -25.96
N ASN A 155 -19.78 -2.09 -24.69
CA ASN A 155 -19.97 -1.12 -23.61
C ASN A 155 -18.65 -0.52 -23.11
N VAL A 156 -18.11 0.43 -23.87
CA VAL A 156 -16.83 1.08 -23.54
C VAL A 156 -16.89 1.95 -22.28
N TYR A 157 -18.07 2.45 -21.89
CA TYR A 157 -18.27 3.11 -20.59
C TYR A 157 -17.94 2.15 -19.44
N LYS A 158 -18.46 0.91 -19.51
CA LYS A 158 -18.21 -0.10 -18.49
C LYS A 158 -16.72 -0.46 -18.44
N THR A 159 -16.06 -0.59 -19.59
CA THR A 159 -14.60 -0.81 -19.65
C THR A 159 -13.84 0.30 -18.90
N ILE A 160 -14.18 1.58 -19.12
CA ILE A 160 -13.54 2.68 -18.39
C ILE A 160 -13.73 2.53 -16.88
N VAL A 161 -14.96 2.29 -16.41
CA VAL A 161 -15.27 2.17 -14.98
C VAL A 161 -14.58 0.97 -14.34
N ASP A 162 -14.65 -0.20 -14.96
CA ASP A 162 -14.06 -1.43 -14.42
C ASP A 162 -12.53 -1.29 -14.26
N ILE A 163 -11.87 -0.76 -15.29
CA ILE A 163 -10.41 -0.58 -15.28
C ILE A 163 -10.01 0.55 -14.33
N ALA A 164 -10.80 1.62 -14.23
CA ALA A 164 -10.56 2.68 -13.26
C ALA A 164 -10.70 2.20 -11.81
N LYS A 165 -11.63 1.30 -11.51
CA LYS A 165 -11.74 0.68 -10.18
C LYS A 165 -10.48 -0.12 -9.83
N LYS A 166 -10.02 -0.97 -10.75
CA LYS A 166 -8.76 -1.72 -10.57
C LYS A 166 -7.56 -0.77 -10.43
N ALA A 167 -7.51 0.29 -11.21
CA ALA A 167 -6.43 1.26 -11.14
C ALA A 167 -6.38 2.00 -9.78
N LYS A 168 -7.53 2.22 -9.13
CA LYS A 168 -7.61 2.78 -7.76
C LYS A 168 -7.03 1.86 -6.69
N GLU A 169 -6.80 0.57 -6.96
CA GLU A 169 -6.15 -0.35 -6.02
C GLU A 169 -4.65 -0.04 -5.88
N VAL A 170 -4.03 0.60 -6.88
CA VAL A 170 -2.57 0.83 -6.94
C VAL A 170 -2.17 2.31 -7.02
N GLY A 171 -3.10 3.21 -7.32
CA GLY A 171 -2.82 4.64 -7.42
C GLY A 171 -4.05 5.52 -7.29
N VAL A 172 -3.90 6.81 -7.61
CA VAL A 172 -4.95 7.82 -7.45
C VAL A 172 -5.36 8.39 -8.80
N ILE A 173 -6.66 8.37 -9.11
CA ILE A 173 -7.20 9.04 -10.29
C ILE A 173 -7.12 10.56 -10.09
N LYS A 174 -6.37 11.24 -10.96
CA LYS A 174 -6.07 12.68 -10.86
C LYS A 174 -6.68 13.52 -11.97
N GLY A 175 -7.34 12.92 -12.97
CA GLY A 175 -8.02 13.70 -13.99
C GLY A 175 -8.46 12.91 -15.23
N PHE A 176 -9.10 13.64 -16.14
CA PHE A 176 -9.50 13.14 -17.45
C PHE A 176 -8.82 13.92 -18.56
N ILE A 177 -8.41 13.23 -19.63
CA ILE A 177 -8.14 13.86 -20.92
C ILE A 177 -9.15 13.34 -21.95
N PHE A 178 -9.73 14.27 -22.70
CA PHE A 178 -10.84 13.97 -23.60
C PHE A 178 -10.65 14.62 -24.97
N HIS A 179 -10.89 13.86 -26.03
CA HIS A 179 -10.88 14.39 -27.40
C HIS A 179 -11.95 13.73 -28.26
N GLN A 180 -13.05 14.45 -28.47
CA GLN A 180 -14.17 13.97 -29.26
C GLN A 180 -15.01 15.15 -29.74
N GLY A 181 -15.71 14.95 -30.85
CA GLY A 181 -16.79 15.85 -31.28
C GLY A 181 -16.97 15.89 -32.78
N GLU A 182 -16.04 15.37 -33.57
CA GLU A 182 -16.10 15.41 -35.03
C GLU A 182 -17.34 14.69 -35.57
N THR A 183 -17.73 13.55 -34.96
CA THR A 183 -18.96 12.83 -35.31
C THR A 183 -20.22 13.58 -34.88
N ASP A 184 -20.14 14.36 -33.81
CA ASP A 184 -21.27 15.09 -33.23
C ASP A 184 -21.35 16.55 -33.69
N GLY A 185 -20.67 16.91 -34.78
CA GLY A 185 -20.68 18.26 -35.35
C GLY A 185 -22.10 18.77 -35.62
N GLY A 186 -22.59 19.68 -34.77
CA GLY A 186 -23.92 20.30 -34.90
C GLY A 186 -24.95 19.93 -33.83
N TYR A 187 -24.68 18.97 -32.92
CA TYR A 187 -25.60 18.69 -31.82
C TYR A 187 -25.48 19.71 -30.69
N SER A 188 -26.55 20.45 -30.41
CA SER A 188 -26.62 21.43 -29.32
C SER A 188 -26.49 20.79 -27.92
N ASP A 189 -26.88 19.53 -27.79
CA ASP A 189 -26.81 18.79 -26.51
C ASP A 189 -25.45 18.15 -26.24
N TRP A 190 -24.49 18.25 -27.15
CA TRP A 190 -23.16 17.63 -26.99
C TRP A 190 -22.48 17.98 -25.65
N PRO A 191 -22.42 19.25 -25.20
CA PRO A 191 -21.85 19.58 -23.89
C PRO A 191 -22.55 18.89 -22.72
N LYS A 192 -23.88 18.69 -22.82
CA LYS A 192 -24.66 18.01 -21.77
C LYS A 192 -24.34 16.54 -21.71
N ILE A 193 -24.16 15.88 -22.86
CA ILE A 193 -23.80 14.46 -22.91
C ILE A 193 -22.36 14.27 -22.40
N VAL A 194 -21.41 15.14 -22.79
CA VAL A 194 -20.04 15.11 -22.25
C VAL A 194 -20.06 15.25 -20.73
N LYS A 195 -20.81 16.23 -20.19
CA LYS A 195 -20.98 16.40 -18.74
C LYS A 195 -21.55 15.15 -18.09
N LYS A 196 -22.64 14.61 -18.64
CA LYS A 196 -23.30 13.41 -18.13
C LYS A 196 -22.35 12.23 -18.09
N THR A 197 -21.62 11.95 -19.17
CA THR A 197 -20.64 10.86 -19.23
C THR A 197 -19.56 11.01 -18.16
N ARG A 198 -18.99 12.21 -18.01
CA ARG A 198 -17.96 12.49 -16.97
C ARG A 198 -18.53 12.30 -15.56
N ASP A 199 -19.71 12.83 -15.30
CA ASP A 199 -20.36 12.75 -13.98
C ASP A 199 -20.78 11.30 -13.65
N ASP A 200 -21.26 10.53 -14.63
CA ASP A 200 -21.62 9.12 -14.47
C ASP A 200 -20.38 8.27 -14.11
N ILE A 201 -19.24 8.51 -14.78
CA ILE A 201 -17.96 7.83 -14.46
C ILE A 201 -17.52 8.20 -13.04
N LEU A 202 -17.50 9.49 -12.68
CA LEU A 202 -17.12 9.93 -11.33
C LEU A 202 -18.02 9.30 -10.25
N LYS A 203 -19.34 9.29 -10.48
CA LYS A 203 -20.31 8.65 -9.58
C LYS A 203 -20.04 7.16 -9.41
N ALA A 204 -19.71 6.46 -10.50
CA ALA A 204 -19.40 5.03 -10.44
C ALA A 204 -18.09 4.71 -9.72
N LEU A 205 -17.22 5.72 -9.54
CA LEU A 205 -15.93 5.64 -8.85
C LEU A 205 -15.95 6.24 -7.44
N ASP A 206 -17.10 6.72 -6.98
CA ASP A 206 -17.27 7.47 -5.72
C ASP A 206 -16.31 8.66 -5.62
N MET A 207 -16.26 9.46 -6.69
CA MET A 207 -15.41 10.64 -6.82
C MET A 207 -16.25 11.87 -7.15
N SER A 208 -15.68 13.05 -6.90
CA SER A 208 -16.35 14.33 -7.10
C SER A 208 -15.61 15.18 -8.14
N SER A 209 -16.38 15.96 -8.92
CA SER A 209 -15.84 16.80 -9.99
C SER A 209 -15.01 17.98 -9.49
N ASP A 210 -15.17 18.37 -8.22
CA ASP A 210 -14.39 19.43 -7.58
C ASP A 210 -12.89 19.08 -7.42
N THR A 211 -12.58 17.79 -7.33
CA THR A 211 -11.23 17.27 -7.07
C THR A 211 -10.58 16.62 -8.28
N VAL A 212 -11.38 16.28 -9.31
CA VAL A 212 -10.90 15.58 -10.51
C VAL A 212 -11.05 16.45 -11.75
N PRO A 213 -9.97 17.12 -12.20
CA PRO A 213 -10.02 18.00 -13.36
C PRO A 213 -10.28 17.27 -14.68
N PHE A 214 -10.93 17.97 -15.61
CA PHE A 214 -11.27 17.48 -16.94
C PHE A 214 -10.64 18.39 -18.00
N VAL A 215 -9.77 17.86 -18.86
CA VAL A 215 -9.16 18.62 -19.96
C VAL A 215 -9.68 18.09 -21.29
N ALA A 216 -10.37 18.94 -22.06
CA ALA A 216 -10.84 18.64 -23.40
C ALA A 216 -9.99 19.33 -24.48
N GLY A 217 -9.83 18.74 -25.66
CA GLY A 217 -9.07 19.35 -26.75
C GLY A 217 -9.97 19.87 -27.85
N GLU A 218 -9.67 21.07 -28.34
CA GLU A 218 -10.32 21.62 -29.51
C GLU A 218 -10.09 20.75 -30.75
N LEU A 219 -11.08 20.72 -31.65
CA LEU A 219 -10.98 19.96 -32.90
C LEU A 219 -10.04 20.67 -33.89
N LEU A 220 -9.64 19.97 -34.97
CA LEU A 220 -8.80 20.55 -36.02
C LEU A 220 -9.47 21.79 -36.64
N ARG A 221 -8.83 22.96 -36.49
CA ARG A 221 -9.39 24.27 -36.88
C ARG A 221 -9.70 24.41 -38.37
N ASP A 222 -8.76 23.97 -39.20
CA ASP A 222 -8.90 24.00 -40.66
C ASP A 222 -9.66 22.77 -41.20
N GLY A 223 -10.21 21.94 -40.30
CA GLY A 223 -10.97 20.73 -40.60
C GLY A 223 -12.48 20.97 -40.74
N CYS A 224 -13.22 19.90 -41.02
CA CYS A 224 -14.67 19.95 -41.29
C CYS A 224 -15.55 20.42 -40.13
N CYS A 225 -15.06 20.27 -38.91
CA CYS A 225 -15.92 20.00 -37.76
C CYS A 225 -15.58 20.91 -36.57
N TYR A 226 -14.70 21.90 -36.78
CA TYR A 226 -14.32 22.86 -35.77
C TYR A 226 -15.51 23.70 -35.31
N SER A 227 -15.55 23.94 -34.01
CA SER A 227 -16.45 24.90 -33.36
C SER A 227 -15.87 25.29 -32.00
N ASP A 228 -16.35 26.40 -31.45
CA ASP A 228 -15.92 26.89 -30.15
C ASP A 228 -16.50 26.11 -28.95
N ARG A 229 -17.25 25.03 -29.20
CA ARG A 229 -17.95 24.25 -28.16
C ARG A 229 -17.02 23.70 -27.08
N VAL A 230 -15.81 23.26 -27.46
CA VAL A 230 -14.83 22.73 -26.49
C VAL A 230 -14.34 23.86 -25.58
N SER A 231 -14.01 25.02 -26.15
CA SER A 231 -13.59 26.21 -25.38
C SER A 231 -14.68 26.74 -24.42
N LYS A 232 -15.94 26.38 -24.66
CA LYS A 232 -17.10 26.73 -23.84
C LYS A 232 -17.48 25.67 -22.80
N LEU A 233 -16.88 24.48 -22.80
CA LEU A 233 -17.12 23.46 -21.77
C LEU A 233 -16.90 23.96 -20.34
N PRO A 234 -15.88 24.81 -20.04
CA PRO A 234 -15.71 25.38 -18.71
C PRO A 234 -16.91 26.20 -18.20
N ASN A 235 -17.79 26.68 -19.10
CA ASN A 235 -19.02 27.38 -18.72
C ASN A 235 -20.18 26.43 -18.35
N THR A 236 -20.04 25.13 -18.65
CA THR A 236 -21.08 24.10 -18.47
C THR A 236 -20.70 23.07 -17.42
N MET A 237 -19.40 22.87 -17.19
CA MET A 237 -18.84 21.83 -16.35
C MET A 237 -17.80 22.42 -15.40
N ASP A 238 -17.96 22.15 -14.11
CA ASP A 238 -16.96 22.55 -13.11
C ASP A 238 -15.64 21.80 -13.33
N ASN A 239 -14.55 22.42 -12.85
CA ASN A 239 -13.19 21.88 -12.90
C ASN A 239 -12.77 21.40 -14.30
N THR A 240 -13.22 22.14 -15.32
CA THR A 240 -13.05 21.80 -16.72
C THR A 240 -12.21 22.85 -17.42
N TYR A 241 -11.26 22.38 -18.22
CA TYR A 241 -10.30 23.18 -18.96
C TYR A 241 -10.26 22.70 -20.41
N TYR A 242 -9.65 23.50 -21.28
CA TYR A 242 -9.44 23.09 -22.66
C TYR A 242 -8.02 23.32 -23.13
N ALA A 243 -7.52 22.38 -23.94
CA ALA A 243 -6.30 22.52 -24.69
C ALA A 243 -6.62 23.05 -26.09
N THR A 244 -5.95 24.13 -26.50
CA THR A 244 -6.20 24.75 -27.80
C THR A 244 -5.54 23.98 -28.95
N SER A 245 -6.25 23.91 -30.09
CA SER A 245 -5.74 23.39 -31.36
C SER A 245 -5.19 24.49 -32.28
N GLU A 246 -5.02 25.72 -31.78
CA GLU A 246 -4.46 26.83 -32.56
C GLU A 246 -3.07 26.49 -33.11
N ASN A 247 -2.88 26.73 -34.41
CA ASN A 247 -1.66 26.43 -35.16
C ASN A 247 -1.27 24.93 -35.19
N LEU A 248 -2.22 24.01 -34.96
CA LEU A 248 -2.00 22.58 -35.15
C LEU A 248 -2.40 22.16 -36.56
N GLY A 249 -1.49 21.49 -37.27
CA GLY A 249 -1.70 21.05 -38.65
C GLY A 249 -2.50 19.76 -38.78
N GLY A 250 -3.28 19.67 -39.85
CA GLY A 250 -3.91 18.42 -40.30
C GLY A 250 -2.91 17.48 -40.98
N ASN A 251 -3.30 16.21 -41.16
CA ASN A 251 -2.46 15.17 -41.77
C ASN A 251 -2.22 15.35 -43.29
N GLY A 252 -2.92 16.28 -43.94
CA GLY A 252 -2.83 16.54 -45.38
C GLY A 252 -3.49 15.47 -46.27
N VAL A 253 -4.16 14.48 -45.68
CA VAL A 253 -4.85 13.37 -46.35
C VAL A 253 -6.36 13.53 -46.23
N ASP A 254 -6.83 13.93 -45.05
CA ASP A 254 -8.24 14.14 -44.76
C ASP A 254 -8.47 15.43 -43.97
N ARG A 255 -9.73 15.76 -43.74
CA ARG A 255 -10.19 17.00 -43.09
C ARG A 255 -10.52 16.82 -41.60
N TYR A 256 -10.11 15.72 -40.99
CA TYR A 256 -10.48 15.33 -39.63
C TYR A 256 -9.26 15.22 -38.72
N HIS A 257 -8.17 14.64 -39.21
CA HIS A 257 -7.09 14.17 -38.36
C HIS A 257 -5.87 15.10 -38.35
N PHE A 258 -5.27 15.20 -37.17
CA PHE A 258 -4.01 15.91 -36.96
C PHE A 258 -2.83 15.16 -37.59
N ASN A 259 -1.78 15.90 -37.96
CA ASN A 259 -0.49 15.29 -38.29
C ASN A 259 0.27 14.88 -37.01
N HIS A 260 1.42 14.23 -37.18
CA HIS A 260 2.27 13.76 -36.08
C HIS A 260 2.70 14.92 -35.15
N ASP A 261 3.30 15.98 -35.69
CA ASP A 261 3.78 17.13 -34.91
C ASP A 261 2.66 17.80 -34.09
N ALA A 262 1.45 17.81 -34.65
CA ALA A 262 0.26 18.25 -33.96
C ALA A 262 -0.08 17.34 -32.78
N TYR A 263 -0.08 16.01 -32.90
CA TYR A 263 -0.29 15.11 -31.75
C TYR A 263 0.75 15.34 -30.64
N VAL A 264 2.02 15.51 -30.99
CA VAL A 264 3.10 15.81 -30.04
C VAL A 264 2.83 17.12 -29.28
N THR A 265 2.58 18.19 -30.04
CA THR A 265 2.32 19.52 -29.47
C THR A 265 1.03 19.54 -28.67
N PHE A 266 0.00 18.83 -29.13
CA PHE A 266 -1.27 18.81 -28.46
C PHE A 266 -1.18 18.08 -27.12
N GLY A 267 -0.53 16.91 -27.06
CA GLY A 267 -0.30 16.19 -25.81
C GLY A 267 0.37 17.07 -24.74
N LYS A 268 1.38 17.86 -25.13
CA LYS A 268 2.03 18.85 -24.25
C LYS A 268 1.05 19.92 -23.75
N ARG A 269 0.22 20.48 -24.64
CA ARG A 269 -0.80 21.45 -24.25
C ARG A 269 -1.86 20.87 -23.30
N TYR A 270 -2.25 19.61 -23.48
CA TYR A 270 -3.11 18.92 -22.51
C TYR A 270 -2.44 18.83 -21.14
N ALA A 271 -1.15 18.48 -21.11
CA ALA A 271 -0.38 18.36 -19.87
C ALA A 271 -0.26 19.72 -19.18
N GLU A 272 0.02 20.80 -19.92
CA GLU A 272 0.07 22.17 -19.38
C GLU A 272 -1.24 22.58 -18.70
N GLN A 273 -2.40 22.25 -19.29
CA GLN A 273 -3.70 22.55 -18.68
C GLN A 273 -3.95 21.68 -17.45
N MET A 274 -3.59 20.39 -17.52
CA MET A 274 -3.74 19.48 -16.39
C MET A 274 -2.86 19.91 -15.21
N LEU A 275 -1.60 20.28 -15.44
CA LEU A 275 -0.67 20.76 -14.39
C LEU A 275 -1.13 22.03 -13.69
N LYS A 276 -1.94 22.88 -14.35
CA LYS A 276 -2.58 24.04 -13.72
C LYS A 276 -3.72 23.63 -12.78
N ALA A 277 -4.36 22.50 -13.05
CA ALA A 277 -5.59 22.07 -12.42
C ALA A 277 -5.41 21.01 -11.32
N VAL A 278 -4.43 20.10 -11.47
CA VAL A 278 -4.22 19.04 -10.47
C VAL A 278 -3.59 19.61 -9.20
N VAL A 279 -3.99 19.07 -8.05
CA VAL A 279 -3.25 19.27 -6.80
C VAL A 279 -1.93 18.50 -6.92
N ARG A 280 -0.84 19.27 -6.91
CA ARG A 280 0.52 18.78 -7.19
C ARG A 280 1.30 18.34 -5.96
N THR A 281 0.81 18.55 -4.74
CA THR A 281 1.54 18.22 -3.52
C THR A 281 1.82 16.72 -3.50
N PRO A 282 3.07 16.27 -3.75
CA PRO A 282 3.41 14.87 -3.60
C PRO A 282 3.27 14.51 -2.13
N VAL A 283 2.79 13.31 -1.84
CA VAL A 283 2.83 12.84 -0.46
C VAL A 283 4.26 12.39 -0.21
N GLU A 284 4.95 13.06 0.72
CA GLU A 284 6.31 12.66 1.09
C GLU A 284 6.27 11.21 1.58
N PRO A 285 7.11 10.33 1.01
CA PRO A 285 7.14 8.95 1.45
C PRO A 285 7.55 8.89 2.92
N VAL A 286 6.73 8.22 3.72
CA VAL A 286 7.00 7.98 5.14
C VAL A 286 7.42 6.52 5.26
N PRO A 287 8.64 6.21 5.72
CA PRO A 287 9.06 4.82 5.93
C PRO A 287 8.12 4.07 6.88
N GLN A 288 8.07 2.75 6.75
CA GLN A 288 7.39 1.91 7.73
C GLN A 288 7.97 2.13 9.14
N GLN A 289 7.15 1.91 10.17
CA GLN A 289 7.53 2.16 11.56
C GLN A 289 7.49 0.87 12.38
N PRO A 290 8.42 0.68 13.34
CA PRO A 290 8.38 -0.47 14.22
C PRO A 290 7.07 -0.55 14.97
N PHE A 291 6.50 -1.75 15.06
CA PHE A 291 5.33 -1.99 15.90
C PHE A 291 5.64 -1.73 17.38
N GLY A 292 4.74 -1.00 18.05
CA GLY A 292 4.81 -0.80 19.50
C GLY A 292 3.73 -1.58 20.24
N LYS A 293 2.47 -1.23 20.01
CA LYS A 293 1.30 -1.82 20.68
C LYS A 293 0.01 -1.48 19.92
N ILE A 294 -1.09 -2.10 20.33
CA ILE A 294 -2.44 -1.73 19.90
C ILE A 294 -3.05 -0.71 20.87
N VAL A 295 -3.66 0.34 20.33
CA VAL A 295 -4.46 1.34 21.04
C VAL A 295 -5.76 1.53 20.27
N ASP A 296 -6.89 1.22 20.90
CA ASP A 296 -8.23 1.34 20.29
C ASP A 296 -8.39 0.60 18.94
N GLY A 297 -7.72 -0.55 18.79
CA GLY A 297 -7.76 -1.39 17.59
C GLY A 297 -6.73 -1.02 16.51
N GLU A 298 -6.00 0.09 16.70
CA GLU A 298 -4.99 0.58 15.76
C GLU A 298 -3.58 0.34 16.30
N ALA A 299 -2.65 -0.02 15.42
CA ALA A 299 -1.24 -0.15 15.76
C ALA A 299 -0.58 1.22 15.90
N VAL A 300 0.19 1.41 16.98
CA VAL A 300 0.99 2.62 17.22
C VAL A 300 2.47 2.28 17.31
N ALA A 301 3.30 3.19 16.79
CA ALA A 301 4.73 2.96 16.64
C ALA A 301 5.44 2.80 17.99
N GLY A 302 6.50 1.98 17.97
CA GLY A 302 7.35 1.70 19.13
C GLY A 302 8.82 1.54 18.76
N ASP A 303 9.53 0.77 19.57
CA ASP A 303 10.93 0.42 19.34
C ASP A 303 11.04 -0.85 18.49
N ALA A 304 12.09 -0.95 17.67
CA ALA A 304 12.41 -2.16 16.92
C ALA A 304 12.56 -3.39 17.84
N ALA A 305 12.07 -4.54 17.37
CA ALA A 305 12.19 -5.80 18.10
C ALA A 305 13.66 -6.18 18.29
N VAL A 306 13.98 -6.83 19.41
CA VAL A 306 15.38 -7.11 19.78
C VAL A 306 15.74 -8.56 19.47
N ILE A 307 16.88 -8.76 18.80
CA ILE A 307 17.51 -10.07 18.59
C ILE A 307 18.82 -10.12 19.40
N PRO A 308 19.06 -11.14 20.26
CA PRO A 308 18.23 -12.32 20.50
C PRO A 308 16.94 -12.00 21.25
N GLY A 309 15.90 -12.79 20.96
CA GLY A 309 14.57 -12.60 21.51
C GLY A 309 13.48 -13.30 20.68
N LYS A 310 12.24 -13.20 21.16
CA LYS A 310 11.04 -13.63 20.44
C LYS A 310 10.43 -12.45 19.70
N ILE A 311 10.05 -12.69 18.45
CA ILE A 311 9.30 -11.78 17.60
C ILE A 311 7.95 -12.45 17.35
N GLN A 312 6.89 -11.85 17.89
CA GLN A 312 5.52 -12.30 17.65
C GLN A 312 5.15 -12.00 16.19
N ALA A 313 4.55 -12.97 15.51
CA ALA A 313 4.21 -12.85 14.10
C ALA A 313 3.16 -11.76 13.86
N GLU A 314 2.20 -11.61 14.77
CA GLU A 314 1.15 -10.59 14.73
C GLU A 314 1.66 -9.16 15.00
N ASN A 315 2.92 -9.00 15.41
CA ASN A 315 3.55 -7.71 15.73
C ASN A 315 4.43 -7.18 14.60
N TYR A 316 3.98 -7.34 13.35
CA TYR A 316 4.63 -6.76 12.18
C TYR A 316 4.49 -5.23 12.15
N ASP A 317 5.41 -4.58 11.44
CA ASP A 317 5.57 -3.13 11.39
C ASP A 317 4.31 -2.41 10.92
N ILE A 318 4.22 -1.12 11.21
CA ILE A 318 3.17 -0.23 10.71
C ILE A 318 3.55 0.22 9.31
N THR A 319 2.66 -0.03 8.35
CA THR A 319 2.86 0.39 6.96
C THR A 319 3.04 1.90 6.87
N GLY A 320 4.09 2.31 6.16
CA GLY A 320 4.36 3.69 5.84
C GLY A 320 3.53 4.20 4.67
N VAL A 321 3.91 5.36 4.12
CA VAL A 321 3.18 6.02 3.03
C VAL A 321 4.05 6.05 1.79
N GLY A 322 3.47 5.72 0.64
CA GLY A 322 4.17 5.72 -0.65
C GLY A 322 4.76 4.37 -1.03
N ASN A 323 5.13 4.24 -2.32
CA ASN A 323 5.62 2.99 -2.88
C ASN A 323 6.85 2.43 -2.13
N GLY A 324 6.82 1.13 -1.82
CA GLY A 324 7.89 0.43 -1.12
C GLY A 324 7.91 0.61 0.40
N ASN A 325 6.88 1.23 1.00
CA ASN A 325 6.78 1.40 2.46
C ASN A 325 5.71 0.49 3.10
N SER A 326 5.21 -0.52 2.37
CA SER A 326 4.33 -1.54 2.93
C SER A 326 5.11 -2.45 3.87
N SER A 327 4.55 -2.73 5.04
CA SER A 327 5.11 -3.68 6.02
C SER A 327 4.51 -5.07 5.93
N TYR A 328 3.50 -5.26 5.06
CA TYR A 328 2.93 -6.57 4.76
C TYR A 328 2.35 -6.61 3.34
N LYS A 329 2.14 -7.83 2.84
CA LYS A 329 1.26 -8.14 1.70
C LYS A 329 0.38 -9.31 2.11
N ASP A 330 -0.93 -9.09 2.01
CA ASP A 330 -1.97 -10.10 2.09
C ASP A 330 -2.65 -10.18 0.71
N ASP A 331 -3.08 -11.36 0.28
CA ASP A 331 -3.74 -11.55 -1.02
C ASP A 331 -5.21 -11.12 -0.99
N ASP A 332 -5.77 -10.97 0.20
CA ASP A 332 -7.02 -10.28 0.40
C ASP A 332 -6.90 -9.18 1.46
N SER A 333 -8.04 -8.79 2.05
CA SER A 333 -8.11 -7.64 2.95
C SER A 333 -9.02 -7.91 4.14
N GLU A 334 -9.57 -9.13 4.20
CA GLU A 334 -10.34 -9.59 5.33
C GLU A 334 -9.35 -10.19 6.32
N ASN A 335 -9.31 -9.64 7.53
CA ASN A 335 -8.75 -10.40 8.65
C ASN A 335 -9.78 -11.48 9.03
N LYS A 336 -9.63 -12.68 8.48
CA LYS A 336 -10.52 -13.85 8.66
C LYS A 336 -10.61 -14.33 10.10
N GLY A 337 -9.65 -13.98 10.95
CA GLY A 337 -9.72 -14.20 12.39
C GLY A 337 -10.33 -13.04 13.18
N ASN A 338 -10.41 -11.85 12.58
CA ASN A 338 -10.99 -10.61 13.11
C ASN A 338 -10.51 -10.30 14.54
N ALA A 339 -9.20 -10.50 14.77
CA ALA A 339 -8.57 -10.34 16.07
C ALA A 339 -7.33 -9.43 16.00
N TYR A 340 -7.01 -8.82 17.14
CA TYR A 340 -5.82 -8.02 17.42
C TYR A 340 -5.65 -6.70 16.65
N ARG A 341 -5.86 -6.69 15.33
CA ARG A 341 -5.65 -5.52 14.43
C ARG A 341 -6.82 -5.37 13.45
N ASN A 342 -7.04 -4.14 12.98
CA ASN A 342 -8.07 -3.77 12.01
C ASN A 342 -7.57 -3.72 10.55
N ASP A 343 -6.35 -4.17 10.29
CA ASP A 343 -5.73 -4.23 8.96
C ASP A 343 -5.97 -5.60 8.30
N GLY A 344 -5.43 -5.78 7.08
CA GLY A 344 -5.77 -6.90 6.21
C GLY A 344 -5.10 -8.23 6.54
N VAL A 345 -4.19 -8.29 7.51
CA VAL A 345 -3.51 -9.55 7.86
C VAL A 345 -4.44 -10.44 8.67
N ASP A 346 -4.54 -11.68 8.25
CA ASP A 346 -5.27 -12.73 8.93
C ASP A 346 -4.67 -13.09 10.30
N ILE A 347 -5.32 -12.66 11.39
CA ILE A 347 -4.87 -12.89 12.78
C ILE A 347 -5.99 -13.53 13.58
N GLU A 348 -5.68 -14.65 14.23
CA GLU A 348 -6.62 -15.37 15.09
C GLU A 348 -6.18 -15.40 16.56
N GLU A 349 -7.17 -15.48 17.46
CA GLU A 349 -6.92 -15.69 18.89
C GLU A 349 -6.55 -17.15 19.16
N ILE A 350 -5.44 -17.34 19.87
CA ILE A 350 -4.96 -18.65 20.32
C ILE A 350 -4.95 -18.68 21.86
N ALA A 351 -4.77 -19.87 22.44
CA ALA A 351 -4.84 -20.04 23.90
C ALA A 351 -3.92 -19.10 24.70
N ASP A 352 -2.77 -18.72 24.13
CA ASP A 352 -1.72 -17.94 24.79
C ASP A 352 -1.49 -16.56 24.15
N GLY A 353 -2.42 -16.04 23.34
CA GLY A 353 -2.26 -14.77 22.63
C GLY A 353 -2.89 -14.78 21.25
N TYR A 354 -2.12 -14.41 20.25
CA TYR A 354 -2.57 -14.36 18.85
C TYR A 354 -1.58 -15.10 17.96
N ALA A 355 -2.01 -15.41 16.75
CA ALA A 355 -1.14 -15.94 15.71
C ALA A 355 -1.61 -15.40 14.36
N VAL A 356 -0.67 -15.27 13.43
CA VAL A 356 -1.00 -15.08 12.02
C VAL A 356 -1.44 -16.42 11.46
N GLY A 357 -2.60 -16.46 10.83
CA GLY A 357 -3.22 -17.67 10.30
C GLY A 357 -3.75 -17.46 8.90
N TYR A 358 -4.48 -18.44 8.35
CA TYR A 358 -5.11 -18.38 7.02
C TYR A 358 -4.20 -17.98 5.84
N THR A 359 -2.89 -18.05 6.05
CA THR A 359 -1.86 -17.54 5.15
C THR A 359 -1.90 -18.20 3.77
N MET A 360 -1.53 -17.44 2.74
CA MET A 360 -1.44 -17.89 1.35
C MET A 360 -0.03 -17.71 0.80
N GLU A 361 0.38 -18.61 -0.08
CA GLU A 361 1.68 -18.57 -0.74
C GLU A 361 1.89 -17.22 -1.46
N GLY A 362 3.00 -16.54 -1.15
CA GLY A 362 3.34 -15.23 -1.72
C GLY A 362 2.93 -14.04 -0.85
N GLU A 363 2.23 -14.25 0.26
CA GLU A 363 2.03 -13.25 1.32
C GLU A 363 3.30 -13.05 2.15
N TRP A 364 3.44 -11.89 2.77
CA TRP A 364 4.61 -11.62 3.60
C TRP A 364 4.38 -10.54 4.66
N LEU A 365 5.19 -10.59 5.71
CA LEU A 365 5.19 -9.65 6.83
C LEU A 365 6.62 -9.16 7.11
N GLU A 366 6.79 -7.87 7.40
CA GLU A 366 8.07 -7.25 7.74
C GLU A 366 8.12 -6.69 9.17
N TYR A 367 9.31 -6.77 9.76
CA TYR A 367 9.59 -6.39 11.14
C TYR A 367 10.90 -5.61 11.20
N SER A 368 10.87 -4.44 11.82
CA SER A 368 12.06 -3.70 12.20
C SER A 368 12.71 -4.40 13.39
N VAL A 369 13.94 -4.89 13.21
CA VAL A 369 14.68 -5.60 14.25
C VAL A 369 16.03 -4.92 14.53
N ASN A 370 16.52 -5.06 15.76
CA ASN A 370 17.82 -4.62 16.19
C ASN A 370 18.61 -5.80 16.77
N VAL A 371 19.55 -6.31 15.98
CA VAL A 371 20.45 -7.38 16.36
C VAL A 371 21.52 -6.83 17.28
N LYS A 372 21.61 -7.35 18.51
CA LYS A 372 22.50 -6.81 19.54
C LYS A 372 23.95 -7.18 19.37
N ARG A 373 24.27 -8.27 18.67
CA ARG A 373 25.64 -8.78 18.50
C ARG A 373 25.79 -9.53 17.18
N THR A 374 26.96 -9.43 16.59
CA THR A 374 27.31 -10.25 15.42
C THR A 374 27.67 -11.67 15.89
N GLU A 375 26.81 -12.64 15.64
CA GLU A 375 27.00 -14.05 16.04
C GLU A 375 26.08 -15.00 15.24
N THR A 376 26.29 -16.30 15.40
CA THR A 376 25.36 -17.32 14.90
C THR A 376 24.20 -17.46 15.87
N TYR A 377 22.98 -17.27 15.36
CA TYR A 377 21.73 -17.45 16.09
C TYR A 377 21.08 -18.77 15.70
N LYS A 378 20.59 -19.52 16.68
CA LYS A 378 19.65 -20.61 16.45
C LYS A 378 18.25 -20.03 16.30
N ILE A 379 17.53 -20.44 15.26
CA ILE A 379 16.16 -19.98 15.02
C ILE A 379 15.19 -21.08 15.45
N ARG A 380 14.14 -20.67 16.16
CA ARG A 380 12.97 -21.49 16.47
C ARG A 380 11.71 -20.81 15.98
N ALA A 381 10.71 -21.61 15.63
CA ALA A 381 9.38 -21.11 15.31
C ALA A 381 8.35 -21.86 16.14
N ARG A 382 7.32 -21.16 16.60
CA ARG A 382 6.07 -21.77 17.07
C ARG A 382 5.02 -21.63 16.00
N TYR A 383 4.56 -22.76 15.47
CA TYR A 383 3.64 -22.80 14.34
C TYR A 383 2.60 -23.91 14.52
N ALA A 384 1.52 -23.83 13.74
CA ALA A 384 0.56 -24.91 13.58
C ALA A 384 0.27 -25.14 12.09
N SER A 385 0.02 -26.39 11.70
CA SER A 385 -0.35 -26.75 10.34
C SER A 385 -1.23 -28.00 10.30
N GLY A 386 -2.32 -27.92 9.52
CA GLY A 386 -3.13 -29.07 9.12
C GLY A 386 -2.65 -29.77 7.84
N SER A 387 -1.59 -29.26 7.19
CA SER A 387 -1.03 -29.78 5.92
C SER A 387 0.47 -30.05 6.03
N GLU A 388 1.00 -30.89 5.12
CA GLU A 388 2.44 -31.17 4.97
C GLU A 388 3.12 -30.28 3.90
N THR A 389 2.37 -29.37 3.30
CA THR A 389 2.85 -28.50 2.20
C THR A 389 2.87 -27.02 2.56
N SER A 390 2.54 -26.66 3.79
CA SER A 390 2.60 -25.28 4.24
C SER A 390 4.03 -24.90 4.63
N GLY A 391 4.33 -23.61 4.74
CA GLY A 391 5.69 -23.20 5.08
C GLY A 391 5.97 -21.71 4.89
N PHE A 392 7.17 -21.32 5.30
CA PHE A 392 7.64 -19.95 5.18
C PHE A 392 9.17 -19.88 4.98
N GLN A 393 9.64 -18.77 4.42
CA GLN A 393 11.05 -18.40 4.31
C GLN A 393 11.28 -17.13 5.12
N LEU A 394 12.38 -17.11 5.88
CA LEU A 394 12.84 -15.90 6.55
C LEU A 394 13.83 -15.16 5.65
N LEU A 395 13.76 -13.83 5.60
CA LEU A 395 14.74 -12.99 4.91
C LEU A 395 15.19 -11.86 5.84
N LEU A 396 16.45 -11.44 5.71
CA LEU A 396 16.98 -10.25 6.37
C LEU A 396 17.51 -9.30 5.31
N ASP A 397 17.00 -8.08 5.27
CA ASP A 397 17.32 -7.09 4.24
C ASP A 397 17.19 -7.68 2.81
N ASP A 398 16.06 -8.37 2.57
CA ASP A 398 15.71 -9.09 1.34
C ASP A 398 16.65 -10.25 0.94
N LYS A 399 17.49 -10.72 1.86
CA LYS A 399 18.33 -11.91 1.65
C LYS A 399 17.81 -13.08 2.45
N GLU A 400 17.63 -14.22 1.78
CA GLU A 400 17.18 -15.47 2.41
C GLU A 400 18.08 -15.88 3.59
N LEU A 401 17.46 -16.08 4.75
CA LEU A 401 18.08 -16.66 5.93
C LEU A 401 17.93 -18.18 5.87
N GLY A 402 18.93 -18.86 5.32
CA GLY A 402 18.90 -20.32 5.17
C GLY A 402 17.84 -20.79 4.18
N SER A 403 17.43 -22.06 4.29
CA SER A 403 16.43 -22.67 3.40
C SER A 403 15.01 -22.47 3.93
N ALA A 404 14.03 -22.54 3.02
CA ALA A 404 12.62 -22.41 3.38
C ALA A 404 12.21 -23.49 4.36
N PHE A 405 11.47 -23.09 5.40
CA PHE A 405 10.90 -24.00 6.36
C PHE A 405 9.63 -24.63 5.78
N VAL A 406 9.64 -25.94 5.64
CA VAL A 406 8.46 -26.73 5.27
C VAL A 406 7.84 -27.26 6.57
N ALA A 407 6.63 -26.80 6.86
CA ALA A 407 5.89 -27.17 8.05
C ALA A 407 5.41 -28.62 7.94
N SER A 408 5.70 -29.42 8.96
CA SER A 408 5.08 -30.72 9.13
C SER A 408 3.69 -30.55 9.75
N LYS A 409 2.81 -31.53 9.53
CA LYS A 409 1.50 -31.53 10.17
C LYS A 409 1.64 -31.63 11.70
N THR A 410 1.12 -30.65 12.43
CA THR A 410 1.14 -30.62 13.91
C THR A 410 -0.15 -31.16 14.52
N GLY A 411 -1.23 -31.22 13.74
CA GLY A 411 -2.53 -31.74 14.15
C GLY A 411 -3.49 -31.90 12.96
N GLU A 412 -4.69 -32.41 13.22
CA GLU A 412 -5.76 -32.48 12.20
C GLU A 412 -6.40 -31.12 11.90
N ASP A 413 -6.09 -30.10 12.70
CA ASP A 413 -6.50 -28.71 12.55
C ASP A 413 -5.31 -27.76 12.77
N TRP A 414 -5.55 -26.46 12.59
CA TRP A 414 -4.54 -25.41 12.76
C TRP A 414 -4.44 -24.87 14.20
N LYS A 415 -4.89 -25.65 15.19
CA LYS A 415 -4.95 -25.22 16.60
C LYS A 415 -3.88 -25.85 17.48
N THR A 416 -3.21 -26.88 16.98
CA THR A 416 -2.13 -27.57 17.71
C THR A 416 -0.80 -26.94 17.36
N TYR A 417 -0.26 -26.10 18.25
CA TYR A 417 1.00 -25.41 18.05
C TYR A 417 2.19 -26.20 18.60
N GLU A 418 3.23 -26.32 17.81
CA GLU A 418 4.50 -26.93 18.21
C GLU A 418 5.65 -25.93 18.05
N THR A 419 6.71 -26.11 18.86
CA THR A 419 7.95 -25.35 18.73
C THR A 419 9.01 -26.24 18.12
N VAL A 420 9.58 -25.80 17.00
CA VAL A 420 10.62 -26.52 16.26
C VAL A 420 11.85 -25.65 16.05
N ASP A 421 12.99 -26.30 15.86
CA ASP A 421 14.19 -25.64 15.40
C ASP A 421 14.12 -25.53 13.86
N VAL A 422 14.25 -24.32 13.33
CA VAL A 422 14.16 -24.06 11.86
C VAL A 422 15.53 -23.84 11.23
N GLY A 423 16.60 -23.81 12.03
CA GLY A 423 17.98 -23.76 11.55
C GLY A 423 18.87 -22.83 12.38
N THR A 424 19.99 -22.43 11.78
CA THR A 424 20.94 -21.45 12.33
C THR A 424 21.30 -20.43 11.28
N VAL A 425 21.57 -19.20 11.69
CA VAL A 425 21.91 -18.09 10.79
C VAL A 425 22.97 -17.18 11.42
N ASP A 426 23.89 -16.68 10.61
CA ASP A 426 24.82 -15.64 11.02
C ASP A 426 24.18 -14.27 10.83
N LEU A 427 24.02 -13.50 11.91
CA LEU A 427 23.49 -12.14 11.86
C LEU A 427 24.57 -11.13 12.24
N THR A 428 24.51 -9.96 11.62
CA THR A 428 25.36 -8.81 11.99
C THR A 428 24.67 -7.93 13.02
N GLU A 429 25.45 -7.31 13.90
CA GLU A 429 24.94 -6.32 14.84
C GLU A 429 24.40 -5.09 14.11
N GLY A 430 23.23 -4.60 14.54
CA GLY A 430 22.64 -3.37 14.03
C GLY A 430 21.15 -3.49 13.70
N PRO A 431 20.58 -2.40 13.15
CA PRO A 431 19.21 -2.39 12.65
C PRO A 431 19.11 -3.18 11.34
N HIS A 432 18.05 -3.96 11.20
CA HIS A 432 17.73 -4.75 10.02
C HIS A 432 16.21 -4.82 9.81
N VAL A 433 15.79 -5.21 8.60
CA VAL A 433 14.40 -5.61 8.32
C VAL A 433 14.34 -7.12 8.20
N LEU A 434 13.60 -7.76 9.10
CA LEU A 434 13.25 -9.18 9.00
C LEU A 434 11.96 -9.32 8.21
N LYS A 435 11.91 -10.26 7.28
CA LYS A 435 10.71 -10.62 6.51
C LYS A 435 10.36 -12.08 6.73
N ILE A 436 9.08 -12.37 6.95
CA ILE A 436 8.49 -13.70 6.87
C ILE A 436 7.73 -13.75 5.53
N LEU A 437 8.20 -14.58 4.59
CA LEU A 437 7.53 -14.84 3.31
C LEU A 437 6.84 -16.19 3.39
N ILE A 438 5.54 -16.25 3.11
CA ILE A 438 4.78 -17.50 3.08
C ILE A 438 5.09 -18.23 1.77
N THR A 439 5.54 -19.47 1.89
CA THR A 439 5.95 -20.32 0.75
C THR A 439 5.04 -21.52 0.53
N GLY A 440 4.03 -21.70 1.39
CA GLY A 440 3.00 -22.71 1.23
C GLY A 440 1.78 -22.40 2.08
N ASN A 441 0.60 -22.57 1.50
CA ASN A 441 -0.68 -22.15 2.07
C ASN A 441 -0.96 -22.76 3.46
N TYR A 442 -1.62 -21.98 4.30
CA TYR A 442 -2.21 -22.35 5.58
C TYR A 442 -1.17 -22.81 6.62
N VAL A 443 -0.09 -22.05 6.79
CA VAL A 443 0.76 -22.14 7.98
C VAL A 443 0.31 -21.08 8.97
N ASN A 444 0.05 -21.49 10.21
CA ASN A 444 -0.19 -20.55 11.30
C ASN A 444 1.11 -20.31 12.06
N ILE A 445 1.44 -19.07 12.35
CA ILE A 445 2.70 -18.67 13.00
C ILE A 445 2.38 -17.80 14.21
N ASP A 446 2.86 -18.22 15.39
CA ASP A 446 2.76 -17.44 16.64
C ASP A 446 4.02 -16.59 16.80
N TRP A 447 5.21 -17.19 16.84
CA TRP A 447 6.46 -16.42 16.90
C TRP A 447 7.64 -17.09 16.23
N ILE A 448 8.62 -16.24 15.91
CA ILE A 448 9.99 -16.62 15.57
C ILE A 448 10.91 -16.18 16.71
N GLU A 449 11.75 -17.10 17.20
CA GLU A 449 12.72 -16.84 18.27
C GLU A 449 14.14 -16.99 17.73
N PHE A 450 14.96 -15.97 17.98
CA PHE A 450 16.39 -15.99 17.72
C PHE A 450 17.12 -16.19 19.04
N VAL A 451 17.72 -17.37 19.20
CA VAL A 451 18.51 -17.75 20.37
C VAL A 451 19.98 -17.54 20.04
N GLY A 452 20.57 -16.49 20.58
CA GLY A 452 22.01 -16.27 20.49
C GLY A 452 22.77 -17.22 21.40
N GLU A 453 24.08 -17.29 21.25
CA GLU A 453 24.89 -17.99 22.22
C GLU A 453 24.90 -17.16 23.51
N SER A 454 24.23 -17.67 24.55
CA SER A 454 24.52 -17.18 25.89
C SER A 454 25.97 -17.53 26.15
N LEU A 455 26.86 -16.53 26.26
CA LEU A 455 28.05 -16.75 27.08
C LEU A 455 27.53 -17.34 28.39
N PRO A 456 28.11 -18.45 28.90
CA PRO A 456 27.72 -18.94 30.22
C PRO A 456 27.78 -17.72 31.12
N ILE A 457 26.69 -17.42 31.83
CA ILE A 457 26.74 -16.46 32.92
C ILE A 457 27.87 -17.00 33.77
N ALA A 458 29.05 -16.37 33.68
CA ALA A 458 30.02 -16.48 34.72
C ALA A 458 29.19 -16.04 35.92
N ARG A 459 28.84 -17.00 36.79
CA ARG A 459 28.40 -16.68 38.14
C ARG A 459 29.62 -16.03 38.78
N GLY A 460 29.92 -14.80 38.36
CA GLY A 460 30.64 -13.82 39.11
C GLY A 460 29.81 -13.71 40.36
N ARG A 461 30.22 -14.49 41.36
CA ARG A 461 29.77 -14.32 42.73
C ARG A 461 29.88 -12.81 42.95
N LEU A 462 28.75 -12.13 43.08
CA LEU A 462 28.72 -10.77 43.60
C LEU A 462 29.22 -10.88 45.05
N GLN A 463 30.53 -11.02 45.21
CA GLN A 463 31.19 -10.56 46.41
C GLN A 463 31.18 -9.05 46.27
N ALA A 464 30.13 -8.42 46.80
CA ALA A 464 30.30 -7.08 47.31
C ALA A 464 31.51 -7.17 48.26
N LYS A 465 32.66 -6.62 47.83
CA LYS A 465 33.76 -6.37 48.76
C LYS A 465 33.18 -5.43 49.82
N ALA A 466 32.87 -5.98 50.99
CA ALA A 466 32.59 -5.15 52.14
C ALA A 466 33.85 -4.30 52.36
N GLU A 467 33.72 -2.98 52.32
CA GLU A 467 34.81 -2.09 52.65
C GLU A 467 34.89 -1.94 54.18
N PRO A 468 36.06 -2.14 54.81
CA PRO A 468 36.20 -2.01 56.25
C PRO A 468 35.81 -0.61 56.73
N ARG A 469 34.85 -0.54 57.66
CA ARG A 469 34.39 0.70 58.29
C ARG A 469 34.96 0.84 59.70
N ASN A 470 35.00 2.07 60.20
CA ASN A 470 35.39 2.35 61.56
C ASN A 470 34.22 2.08 62.52
N TYR A 471 34.52 1.37 63.59
CA TYR A 471 33.61 1.10 64.68
C TYR A 471 34.21 1.59 66.00
N MET A 472 33.43 2.33 66.77
CA MET A 472 33.82 2.73 68.12
C MET A 472 33.55 1.57 69.09
N VAL A 473 34.52 1.31 69.96
CA VAL A 473 34.46 0.28 71.00
C VAL A 473 34.18 0.97 72.33
N PHE A 474 33.19 0.47 73.06
CA PHE A 474 32.78 1.00 74.36
C PHE A 474 32.90 -0.05 75.45
N ASP A 475 33.22 0.39 76.66
CA ASP A 475 33.14 -0.43 77.86
C ASP A 475 31.68 -0.56 78.38
N PRO A 476 31.41 -1.39 79.40
CA PRO A 476 30.07 -1.52 79.98
C PRO A 476 29.48 -0.25 80.58
N MET A 477 30.31 0.76 80.89
CA MET A 477 29.89 2.04 81.44
C MET A 477 29.58 3.08 80.35
N GLY A 478 29.72 2.71 79.06
CA GLY A 478 29.44 3.55 77.91
C GLY A 478 30.59 4.48 77.51
N VAL A 479 31.80 4.27 78.06
CA VAL A 479 32.99 5.07 77.71
C VAL A 479 33.65 4.50 76.46
N CYS A 480 33.97 5.35 75.48
CA CYS A 480 34.68 4.94 74.27
C CYS A 480 36.14 4.60 74.62
N VAL A 481 36.53 3.34 74.41
CA VAL A 481 37.87 2.81 74.70
C VAL A 481 38.74 2.66 73.44
N GLY A 482 38.20 2.97 72.26
CA GLY A 482 38.98 3.00 71.02
C GLY A 482 38.15 2.82 69.74
N THR A 483 38.84 2.66 68.61
CA THR A 483 38.22 2.42 67.31
C THR A 483 38.88 1.24 66.61
N VAL A 484 38.07 0.39 65.96
CA VAL A 484 38.53 -0.75 65.15
C VAL A 484 38.00 -0.61 63.72
N ARG A 485 38.80 -1.04 62.75
CA ARG A 485 38.42 -1.03 61.33
C ARG A 485 38.12 -2.45 60.89
N ALA A 486 36.86 -2.73 60.58
CA ALA A 486 36.36 -4.09 60.39
C ALA A 486 35.28 -4.15 59.30
N LEU A 487 35.05 -5.35 58.78
CA LEU A 487 34.08 -5.57 57.68
C LEU A 487 32.63 -5.58 58.17
N ASN A 488 32.43 -5.98 59.43
CA ASN A 488 31.12 -6.05 60.09
C ASN A 488 31.30 -6.00 61.62
N VAL A 489 30.19 -5.91 62.37
CA VAL A 489 30.19 -5.80 63.83
C VAL A 489 30.83 -7.02 64.52
N ASN A 490 30.73 -8.23 63.94
CA ASN A 490 31.31 -9.44 64.54
C ASN A 490 32.84 -9.45 64.47
N ASP A 491 33.40 -9.07 63.31
CA ASP A 491 34.84 -8.86 63.12
C ASP A 491 35.34 -7.72 64.02
N ALA A 492 34.59 -6.62 64.09
CA ALA A 492 34.91 -5.50 64.99
C ALA A 492 34.97 -5.95 66.47
N MET A 493 34.02 -6.78 66.92
CA MET A 493 33.99 -7.33 68.27
C MET A 493 35.16 -8.28 68.56
N GLN A 494 35.58 -9.10 67.60
CA GLN A 494 36.75 -9.97 67.76
C GLN A 494 38.04 -9.15 67.87
N GLN A 495 38.22 -8.15 67.01
CA GLN A 495 39.38 -7.25 67.07
C GLN A 495 39.41 -6.42 68.36
N ALA A 496 38.25 -5.93 68.82
CA ALA A 496 38.12 -5.20 70.08
C ALA A 496 38.58 -6.05 71.28
N LYS A 497 38.15 -7.32 71.34
CA LYS A 497 38.56 -8.27 72.39
C LYS A 497 40.05 -8.57 72.37
N MET A 498 40.69 -8.58 71.19
CA MET A 498 42.12 -8.81 71.07
C MET A 498 42.96 -7.59 71.47
N LYS A 499 42.49 -6.37 71.18
CA LYS A 499 43.21 -5.12 71.50
C LYS A 499 43.04 -4.68 72.95
N VAL A 500 41.91 -4.96 73.58
CA VAL A 500 41.61 -4.56 74.97
C VAL A 500 41.73 -5.78 75.88
N LYS A 501 42.98 -6.21 76.16
CA LYS A 501 43.26 -7.33 77.07
C LYS A 501 42.69 -7.04 78.46
N GLY A 502 41.78 -7.90 78.93
CA GLY A 502 41.30 -7.91 80.32
C GLY A 502 39.85 -7.41 80.55
N MET A 503 39.19 -6.81 79.56
CA MET A 503 37.79 -6.38 79.70
C MET A 503 36.81 -7.46 79.22
N LYS A 504 35.90 -7.87 80.10
CA LYS A 504 34.73 -8.69 79.74
C LYS A 504 33.56 -7.74 79.46
N ASN A 505 32.84 -7.99 78.35
CA ASN A 505 31.65 -7.26 77.90
C ASN A 505 31.92 -5.90 77.23
N LEU A 506 32.48 -5.93 76.01
CA LEU A 506 32.61 -4.74 75.15
C LEU A 506 31.38 -4.59 74.24
N TYR A 507 31.07 -3.36 73.86
CA TYR A 507 30.04 -3.02 72.89
C TYR A 507 30.65 -2.28 71.71
N VAL A 508 30.12 -2.49 70.51
CA VAL A 508 30.65 -1.88 69.29
C VAL A 508 29.53 -1.19 68.52
N LYS A 509 29.75 0.07 68.13
CA LYS A 509 28.79 0.87 67.36
C LYS A 509 29.44 1.40 66.08
N THR A 510 28.74 1.28 64.96
CA THR A 510 29.16 1.85 63.67
C THR A 510 29.17 3.38 63.76
N VAL A 511 30.22 4.01 63.25
CA VAL A 511 30.25 5.47 63.10
C VAL A 511 29.41 5.82 61.88
N ALA A 512 28.28 6.51 62.07
CA ALA A 512 27.54 7.12 60.98
C ALA A 512 28.39 8.26 60.38
N ARG A 513 28.42 8.37 59.05
CA ARG A 513 29.06 9.51 58.38
C ARG A 513 28.27 10.78 58.65
#